data_AF-A0A2V3IRY2-F1
#
_entry.id   AF-A0A2V3IRY2-F1
#
_cell.length_a   1.000
_cell.length_b   1.000
_cell.length_c   1.000
_cell.angle_alpha   90.00
_cell.angle_beta   90.00
_cell.angle_gamma   90.00
#
_symmetry.space_group_name_H-M   'P 1'
#
loop_
_entity.id
_entity.type
_entity.pdbx_description
1 polymer ?
#
loop_
_entity_poly.entity_id
_entity_poly.type
_entity_poly.pdbx_seq_one_letter_code
_entity_poly.pdbx_strand_id
1 'polypeptide(L)' 'MKATDVLRNTKLSVKLIRSTIGRPEYQRTIVRHLGFRRLNQTKIHEDGPRVWGMLEKVLHLVKIERIHAEELSDSSHKTL' A
#
# COMPACT_ATOMS: atom_id res chain seq x y z
N MET A 1 -23.29 -10.48 8.30
CA MET A 1 -22.11 -9.83 7.69
C MET A 1 -21.51 -8.93 8.77
N LYS A 2 -20.32 -9.27 9.29
CA LYS A 2 -19.85 -8.72 10.57
C LYS A 2 -19.48 -7.24 10.44
N ALA A 3 -20.11 -6.41 11.27
CA ALA A 3 -19.87 -4.97 11.41
C ALA A 3 -18.62 -4.64 12.26
N THR A 4 -17.53 -5.43 12.13
CA THR A 4 -16.34 -5.33 12.99
C THR A 4 -15.06 -4.89 12.27
N ASP A 5 -15.15 -4.36 11.04
CA ASP A 5 -13.99 -3.86 10.29
C ASP A 5 -13.87 -2.31 10.26
N VAL A 6 -14.75 -1.58 10.94
CA VAL A 6 -14.90 -0.12 10.73
C VAL A 6 -13.92 0.74 11.54
N LEU A 7 -13.10 0.19 12.45
CA LEU A 7 -12.23 1.02 13.29
C LEU A 7 -10.86 0.39 13.54
N ARG A 8 -10.10 0.12 12.49
CA ARG A 8 -8.66 -0.14 12.63
C ARG A 8 -7.95 0.78 11.67
N ASN A 9 -6.95 1.50 12.19
CA ASN A 9 -6.07 2.39 11.42
C ASN A 9 -5.27 1.52 10.42
N THR A 10 -5.95 1.15 9.34
CA THR A 10 -5.51 0.15 8.39
C THR A 10 -4.56 0.86 7.46
N LYS A 11 -3.33 0.38 7.37
CA LYS A 11 -2.36 0.90 6.42
C LYS A 11 -2.33 -0.02 5.22
N LEU A 12 -1.98 0.52 4.06
CA LEU A 12 -1.80 -0.23 2.83
C LEU A 12 -0.30 -0.42 2.60
N SER A 13 0.17 -1.65 2.66
CA SER A 13 1.47 -2.05 2.10
C SER A 13 1.32 -2.16 0.60
N VAL A 14 1.93 -1.26 -0.15
CA VAL A 14 1.87 -1.24 -1.61
C VAL A 14 3.26 -1.54 -2.15
N LYS A 15 3.38 -2.57 -2.99
CA LYS A 15 4.63 -2.98 -3.64
C LYS A 15 4.53 -2.82 -5.15
N LEU A 16 5.50 -2.15 -5.77
CA LEU A 16 5.57 -2.07 -7.24
C LEU A 16 6.10 -3.40 -7.80
N ILE A 17 5.25 -4.19 -8.44
CA ILE A 17 5.60 -5.53 -8.97
C ILE A 17 5.93 -5.53 -10.46
N ARG A 18 5.46 -4.53 -11.22
CA ARG A 18 5.75 -4.40 -12.67
C ARG A 18 6.35 -3.03 -12.97
N SER A 19 7.21 -3.00 -13.98
CA SER A 19 7.88 -1.77 -14.42
C SER A 19 6.91 -0.79 -15.07
N THR A 20 7.20 0.50 -14.93
CA THR A 20 6.48 1.60 -15.57
C THR A 20 6.99 1.93 -16.98
N ILE A 21 8.04 1.27 -17.46
CA ILE A 21 8.57 1.45 -18.82
C ILE A 21 7.49 1.06 -19.84
N GLY A 22 7.32 1.87 -20.88
CA GLY A 22 6.29 1.67 -21.91
C GLY A 22 4.86 1.95 -21.46
N ARG A 23 4.64 2.41 -20.22
CA ARG A 23 3.31 2.80 -19.72
C ARG A 23 2.97 4.25 -20.12
N PRO A 24 1.69 4.61 -20.24
CA PRO A 24 1.28 6.00 -20.41
C PRO A 24 1.88 6.93 -19.36
N GLU A 25 2.15 8.18 -19.73
CA GLU A 25 2.80 9.15 -18.85
C GLU A 25 2.04 9.34 -17.53
N TYR A 26 0.70 9.42 -17.58
CA TYR A 26 -0.13 9.62 -16.40
C TYR A 26 0.09 8.51 -15.35
N GLN A 27 0.26 7.24 -15.77
CA GLN A 27 0.54 6.13 -14.86
C GLN A 27 1.94 6.27 -14.25
N ARG A 28 2.94 6.67 -15.05
CA ARG A 28 4.30 6.94 -14.55
C ARG A 28 4.30 8.05 -13.50
N THR A 29 3.48 9.07 -13.68
CA THR A 29 3.34 10.19 -12.75
C THR A 29 2.64 9.75 -11.46
N ILE A 30 1.57 8.95 -11.55
CA ILE A 30 0.90 8.37 -10.37
C ILE A 30 1.88 7.50 -9.56
N VAL A 31 2.61 6.59 -10.21
CA VAL A 31 3.58 5.72 -9.54
C VAL A 31 4.69 6.54 -8.85
N ARG A 32 5.15 7.63 -9.47
CA ARG A 32 6.10 8.57 -8.86
C ARG A 32 5.50 9.33 -7.68
N HIS A 33 4.24 9.78 -7.77
CA HIS A 33 3.54 10.46 -6.66
C HIS A 33 3.29 9.54 -5.47
N LEU A 34 3.03 8.25 -5.72
CA LEU A 34 3.00 7.22 -4.68
C LEU A 34 4.39 6.93 -4.09
N GLY A 35 5.46 7.53 -4.63
CA GLY A 35 6.81 7.47 -4.08
C GLY A 35 7.63 6.25 -4.51
N PHE A 36 7.20 5.54 -5.56
CA PHE A 36 7.98 4.44 -6.13
C PHE A 36 9.03 4.99 -7.11
N ARG A 37 10.28 4.59 -6.90
CA ARG A 37 11.42 4.95 -7.76
C ARG A 37 12.08 3.73 -8.42
N ARG A 38 11.86 2.52 -7.88
CA ARG A 38 12.44 1.27 -8.36
C ARG A 38 11.46 0.10 -8.25
N LEU A 39 11.68 -0.95 -9.05
CA LEU A 39 10.90 -2.19 -9.00
C LEU A 39 11.04 -2.87 -7.63
N ASN A 40 10.02 -3.61 -7.21
CA ASN A 40 9.92 -4.33 -5.93
C ASN A 40 10.01 -3.47 -4.67
N GLN A 41 10.00 -2.14 -4.80
CA GLN A 41 9.93 -1.24 -3.66
C GLN A 41 8.55 -1.35 -3.02
N THR A 42 8.53 -1.51 -1.70
CA THR A 42 7.33 -1.48 -0.88
C THR A 42 7.24 -0.14 -0.13
N LYS A 43 6.05 0.45 -0.09
CA LYS A 43 5.72 1.67 0.63
C LYS A 43 4.43 1.48 1.40
N ILE A 44 4.38 2.07 2.59
CA ILE A 44 3.19 2.04 3.44
C ILE A 44 2.44 3.36 3.23
N HIS A 45 1.16 3.26 2.93
CA HIS A 45 0.25 4.38 2.76
C HIS A 45 -0.91 4.29 3.75
N GLU A 46 -1.56 5.41 4.01
CA GLU A 46 -2.82 5.43 4.75
C GLU A 46 -3.94 4.86 3.89
N ASP A 47 -4.83 4.08 4.49
CA ASP A 47 -6.06 3.64 3.83
C ASP A 47 -7.03 4.83 3.76
N GLY A 48 -7.09 5.45 2.58
CA GLY A 48 -7.92 6.62 2.34
C GLY A 48 -8.34 6.74 0.88
N PRO A 49 -9.48 7.40 0.60
CA PRO A 49 -10.07 7.45 -0.75
C PRO A 49 -9.14 8.07 -1.79
N ARG A 50 -8.31 9.05 -1.39
CA ARG A 50 -7.33 9.69 -2.26
C ARG A 50 -6.25 8.70 -2.74
N VAL A 51 -5.77 7.83 -1.85
CA VAL A 51 -4.76 6.82 -2.17
C VAL A 51 -5.39 5.74 -3.07
N TRP A 52 -6.61 5.29 -2.74
CA TRP A 52 -7.35 4.34 -3.57
C TRP A 52 -7.58 4.82 -4.99
N GLY A 53 -8.03 6.08 -5.19
CA GLY A 53 -8.23 6.62 -6.53
C GLY A 53 -6.95 6.70 -7.38
N MET A 54 -5.77 6.76 -6.75
CA MET A 54 -4.49 6.60 -7.45
C MET A 54 -4.17 5.13 -7.72
N LEU A 55 -4.35 4.25 -6.73
CA LEU A 55 -4.05 2.83 -6.84
C LEU A 55 -4.91 2.14 -7.90
N GLU A 56 -6.20 2.46 -8.01
CA GLU A 56 -7.14 1.94 -9.01
C GLU A 56 -6.60 2.08 -10.44
N LYS A 57 -5.99 3.22 -10.74
CA LYS A 57 -5.41 3.54 -12.06
C LYS A 57 -4.17 2.71 -12.39
N VAL A 58 -3.54 2.11 -11.38
CA VAL A 58 -2.28 1.36 -11.51
C VAL A 58 -2.34 -0.03 -10.86
N LEU A 59 -3.53 -0.59 -10.62
CA LEU A 59 -3.75 -1.88 -9.93
C LEU A 59 -2.91 -3.03 -10.51
N HIS A 60 -2.74 -3.05 -11.83
CA HIS A 60 -1.97 -4.09 -12.53
C HIS A 60 -0.45 -3.95 -12.39
N LEU A 61 0.04 -2.83 -11.84
CA LEU A 61 1.46 -2.56 -11.60
C LEU A 61 1.87 -2.81 -10.16
N VAL A 62 0.92 -2.83 -9.23
CA VAL A 62 1.16 -2.87 -7.79
C VAL A 62 0.52 -4.10 -7.14
N LYS A 63 1.11 -4.56 -6.05
CA LYS A 63 0.50 -5.52 -5.11
C LYS A 63 0.12 -4.74 -3.85
N ILE A 64 -1.10 -4.91 -3.38
CA ILE A 64 -1.63 -4.21 -2.20
C ILE A 64 -1.93 -5.25 -1.13
N GLU A 65 -1.44 -5.02 0.07
CA GLU A 65 -1.71 -5.81 1.27
C GLU A 65 -2.19 -4.87 2.37
N ARG A 66 -3.32 -5.20 3.02
CA ARG A 66 -3.82 -4.44 4.18
C ARG A 66 -3.06 -4.88 5.42
N ILE A 67 -2.56 -3.91 6.18
CA ILE A 67 -1.83 -4.12 7.42
C ILE A 67 -2.62 -3.49 8.56
N HIS A 68 -2.80 -4.24 9.64
CA HIS A 68 -3.35 -3.72 10.89
C HIS A 68 -2.18 -3.22 11.76
N ALA A 69 -2.28 -1.99 12.26
CA ALA A 69 -1.21 -1.37 13.04
C ALA A 69 -1.08 -1.92 14.48
N GLU A 70 -1.96 -2.84 14.90
CA GLU A 70 -1.99 -3.43 16.25
C GLU A 70 -0.85 -4.44 16.53
N GLU A 71 -0.08 -4.89 15.54
CA GLU A 71 0.93 -5.96 15.76
C GLU A 71 2.36 -5.47 16.09
N LEU A 72 2.61 -4.16 16.13
CA LEU A 72 3.96 -3.63 16.44
C LEU A 72 4.23 -3.37 17.94
N SER A 73 3.33 -3.75 18.84
CA SER A 73 3.56 -3.71 20.29
C SER A 73 4.02 -5.03 20.92
N ASP A 74 4.02 -6.15 20.17
CA ASP A 74 4.37 -7.47 20.70
C ASP A 74 5.81 -7.93 20.37
N SER A 75 6.75 -6.99 20.37
CA SER A 75 8.20 -7.29 20.37
C SER A 75 8.84 -7.23 21.76
N SER A 76 8.07 -7.05 22.85
CA SER A 76 8.61 -6.97 24.23
C SER A 76 8.11 -8.03 25.21
N HIS A 77 7.27 -8.99 24.80
CA HIS A 77 6.91 -10.14 25.65
C HIS A 77 7.61 -11.42 25.16
N LYS A 78 8.96 -11.39 25.15
CA LYS A 78 9.75 -12.62 25.29
C LYS A 78 10.67 -12.48 26.49
N THR A 79 10.05 -12.45 27.66
CA THR A 79 10.68 -12.87 28.91
C THR A 79 9.79 -13.95 29.48
N LEU A 80 10.24 -15.20 29.39
CA LEU A 80 10.21 -16.27 30.40
C LEU A 80 10.82 -17.52 29.75
#